data_AF-A0A7S3B3G0-F1
#
_entry.id   AF-A0A7S3B3G0-F1
#
_cell.length_a   1.000
_cell.length_b   1.000
_cell.length_c   1.000
_cell.angle_alpha   90.00
_cell.angle_beta   90.00
_cell.angle_gamma   90.00
#
_symmetry.space_group_name_H-M   'P 1'
#
loop_
_entity.id
_entity.type
_entity.pdbx_description
1 polymer ?
#
loop_
_entity_poly.entity_id
_entity_poly.type
_entity_poly.pdbx_seq_one_letter_code
_entity_poly.pdbx_strand_id
1 'polypeptide(L)'
;PGSARWHILPLHGELPAAEQRRVFGRPPSGLRKVVLSTNVAETSLTIDDITVVIDSGRVKEARYDALNACAQLVETWTPKSSRKQRRGRAGRVQEGEYYALYSR
;
A
#
# COMPACT_ATOMS: atom_id res chain seq x y z
N PRO A 1 -23.41 15.89 8.69
CA PRO A 1 -22.33 15.16 7.98
C PRO A 1 -21.94 13.90 8.76
N GLY A 2 -22.49 12.74 8.38
CA GLY A 2 -22.27 11.49 9.12
C GLY A 2 -20.81 11.09 9.12
N SER A 3 -20.26 10.76 10.30
CA SER A 3 -18.91 10.23 10.45
C SER A 3 -18.73 9.03 9.51
N ALA A 4 -17.84 9.14 8.53
CA ALA A 4 -17.54 8.03 7.64
C ALA A 4 -17.05 6.85 8.49
N ARG A 5 -17.79 5.75 8.47
CA ARG A 5 -17.36 4.52 9.14
C ARG A 5 -16.39 3.79 8.21
N TRP A 6 -15.21 3.47 8.72
CA TRP A 6 -14.11 2.90 7.94
C TRP A 6 -14.03 1.39 8.11
N HIS A 7 -13.75 0.67 7.03
CA HIS A 7 -13.35 -0.74 7.05
C HIS A 7 -11.85 -0.82 6.78
N ILE A 8 -11.06 -0.87 7.86
CA ILE A 8 -9.59 -0.81 7.81
C ILE A 8 -9.02 -2.22 7.74
N LEU A 9 -8.16 -2.47 6.76
CA LEU A 9 -7.51 -3.77 6.53
C LEU A 9 -5.98 -3.59 6.43
N PRO A 10 -5.19 -4.31 7.23
CA PRO A 10 -3.73 -4.32 7.06
C PRO A 10 -3.33 -5.18 5.86
N LEU A 11 -2.20 -4.83 5.23
CA LEU A 11 -1.61 -5.62 4.15
C LEU A 11 -0.06 -5.58 4.22
N HIS A 12 0.54 -6.68 4.66
CA HIS A 12 1.99 -6.87 4.66
C HIS A 12 2.35 -8.35 4.47
N GLY A 13 3.61 -8.61 4.11
CA GLY A 13 4.06 -9.93 3.65
C GLY A 13 3.99 -11.04 4.70
N GLU A 14 3.96 -10.70 5.99
CA GLU A 14 3.89 -11.66 7.09
C GLU A 14 2.45 -12.04 7.48
N LEU A 15 1.43 -11.40 6.90
CA LEU A 15 0.05 -11.78 7.16
C LEU A 15 -0.23 -13.20 6.62
N PRO A 16 -1.02 -14.01 7.34
CA PRO A 16 -1.54 -15.27 6.79
C PRO A 16 -2.28 -15.04 5.48
N ALA A 17 -2.22 -16.00 4.55
CA ALA A 17 -2.85 -15.88 3.24
C ALA A 17 -4.37 -15.61 3.32
N ALA A 18 -5.05 -16.13 4.35
CA ALA A 18 -6.46 -15.85 4.60
C ALA A 18 -6.71 -14.36 4.92
N GLU A 19 -5.84 -13.74 5.71
CA GLU A 19 -5.91 -12.32 6.05
C GLU A 19 -5.57 -11.43 4.85
N GLN A 20 -4.53 -11.78 4.09
CA GLN A 20 -4.19 -11.05 2.85
C GLN A 20 -5.36 -11.05 1.86
N ARG A 21 -6.12 -12.15 1.76
CA ARG A 21 -7.27 -12.24 0.85
C ARG A 21 -8.43 -11.30 1.20
N ARG A 22 -8.52 -10.82 2.44
CA ARG A 22 -9.61 -9.94 2.89
C ARG A 22 -9.65 -8.62 2.09
N VAL A 23 -8.50 -8.14 1.61
CA VAL A 23 -8.40 -6.88 0.85
C VAL A 23 -9.11 -6.94 -0.51
N PHE A 24 -9.35 -8.13 -1.06
CA PHE A 24 -10.09 -8.32 -2.31
C PHE A 24 -11.61 -8.26 -2.11
N GLY A 25 -12.10 -8.41 -0.87
CA GLY A 25 -13.50 -8.26 -0.55
C GLY A 25 -13.99 -6.82 -0.70
N ARG A 26 -15.28 -6.66 -1.02
CA ARG A 26 -15.96 -5.37 -0.90
C ARG A 26 -16.21 -5.04 0.58
N PRO A 27 -16.17 -3.77 0.99
CA PRO A 27 -16.49 -3.40 2.36
C PRO A 27 -17.98 -3.69 2.67
N PRO A 28 -18.34 -3.95 3.95
CA PRO A 28 -19.72 -3.98 4.37
C PRO A 28 -20.49 -2.70 4.01
N SER A 29 -21.81 -2.81 3.86
CA SER A 29 -22.66 -1.67 3.49
C SER A 29 -22.47 -0.48 4.43
N GLY A 30 -22.36 0.72 3.85
CA GLY A 30 -22.14 1.97 4.60
C GLY A 30 -20.72 2.18 5.11
N LEU A 31 -19.75 1.29 4.80
CA LEU A 31 -18.34 1.45 5.14
C LEU A 31 -17.48 1.78 3.91
N ARG A 32 -16.49 2.66 4.08
CA ARG A 32 -15.43 2.88 3.09
C ARG A 32 -14.23 2.00 3.41
N LYS A 33 -13.76 1.22 2.43
CA LYS A 33 -12.57 0.38 2.57
C LYS A 33 -11.31 1.25 2.62
N VAL A 34 -10.41 0.95 3.55
CA VAL A 34 -9.08 1.54 3.66
C VAL A 34 -8.07 0.40 3.84
N VAL A 35 -7.15 0.27 2.90
CA VAL A 35 -6.08 -0.74 2.97
C VAL A 35 -4.80 -0.05 3.40
N LEU A 36 -4.28 -0.43 4.58
CA LEU A 36 -2.99 0.04 5.08
C LEU A 36 -1.93 -0.95 4.65
N SER A 37 -1.15 -0.60 3.62
CA SER A 37 -0.21 -1.51 2.98
C SER A 37 1.25 -1.07 3.10
N THR A 38 2.14 -2.06 3.17
CA THR A 38 3.56 -1.91 2.81
C THR A 38 3.74 -1.89 1.29
N ASN A 39 4.97 -1.93 0.79
CA ASN A 39 5.29 -2.05 -0.63
C ASN A 39 4.78 -3.37 -1.28
N VAL A 40 4.20 -4.31 -0.54
CA VAL A 40 3.56 -5.52 -1.10
C VAL A 40 2.43 -5.20 -2.10
N ALA A 41 1.69 -4.11 -1.89
CA ALA A 41 0.66 -3.67 -2.84
C ALA A 41 1.23 -3.10 -4.15
N GLU A 42 2.55 -2.86 -4.23
CA GLU A 42 3.18 -2.24 -5.40
C GLU A 42 3.23 -3.18 -6.60
N THR A 43 3.52 -4.46 -6.40
CA THR A 43 3.89 -5.39 -7.49
C THR A 43 2.96 -6.58 -7.62
N SER A 44 2.43 -7.14 -6.53
CA SER A 44 1.87 -8.51 -6.57
C SER A 44 0.36 -8.63 -6.38
N LEU A 45 -0.37 -7.55 -6.09
CA LEU A 45 -1.80 -7.62 -5.78
C LEU A 45 -2.59 -6.63 -6.64
N THR A 46 -3.65 -7.12 -7.28
CA THR A 46 -4.62 -6.29 -8.00
C THR A 46 -5.88 -6.20 -7.16
N ILE A 47 -6.09 -5.06 -6.51
CA ILE A 47 -7.29 -4.76 -5.75
C ILE A 47 -8.13 -3.82 -6.63
N ASP A 48 -9.24 -4.34 -7.16
CA ASP A 48 -9.95 -3.72 -8.28
C ASP A 48 -10.69 -2.42 -7.91
N ASP A 49 -11.02 -2.22 -6.64
CA ASP A 49 -11.84 -1.09 -6.15
C ASP A 49 -11.01 0.04 -5.51
N ILE A 50 -9.70 0.10 -5.77
CA ILE A 50 -8.85 1.22 -5.31
C ILE A 50 -9.02 2.43 -6.23
N THR A 51 -9.57 3.50 -5.67
CA THR A 51 -9.71 4.80 -6.35
C THR A 51 -8.74 5.86 -5.84
N VAL A 52 -8.21 5.71 -4.62
CA VAL A 52 -7.31 6.68 -4.01
C VAL A 52 -6.08 5.98 -3.48
N VAL A 53 -4.91 6.50 -3.82
CA VAL A 53 -3.63 6.08 -3.25
C VAL A 53 -3.02 7.24 -2.48
N ILE A 54 -2.63 6.99 -1.24
CA ILE A 54 -1.87 7.92 -0.40
C ILE A 54 -0.48 7.32 -0.22
N ASP A 55 0.54 7.98 -0.78
CA ASP A 55 1.93 7.51 -0.74
C ASP A 55 2.76 8.34 0.23
N SER A 56 3.29 7.67 1.27
CA SER A 56 4.23 8.27 2.23
C SER A 56 5.59 8.59 1.61
N GLY A 57 5.92 8.00 0.46
CA GLY A 57 7.21 8.13 -0.19
C GLY A 57 8.33 7.34 0.49
N ARG A 58 8.04 6.57 1.54
CA ARG A 58 9.02 5.81 2.32
C ARG A 58 8.82 4.30 2.13
N VAL A 59 9.89 3.54 2.28
CA VAL A 59 9.89 2.08 2.20
C VAL A 59 10.94 1.52 3.17
N LYS A 60 10.67 0.36 3.76
CA LYS A 60 11.65 -0.41 4.52
C LYS A 60 12.11 -1.58 3.67
N GLU A 61 13.40 -1.69 3.43
CA GLU A 61 14.01 -2.72 2.57
C GLU A 61 15.05 -3.51 3.36
N ALA A 62 15.08 -4.83 3.16
CA ALA A 62 16.14 -5.65 3.67
C ALA A 62 17.43 -5.37 2.89
N ARG A 63 18.48 -4.97 3.60
CA ARG A 63 19.82 -4.71 3.06
C ARG A 63 20.84 -5.54 3.82
N TYR A 64 21.84 -6.03 3.10
CA TYR A 64 22.95 -6.73 3.71
C TYR A 64 24.06 -5.73 4.04
N ASP A 65 24.40 -5.63 5.32
CA ASP A 65 25.56 -4.89 5.79
C ASP A 65 26.79 -5.81 5.78
N ALA A 66 27.66 -5.59 4.80
CA ALA A 66 28.86 -6.42 4.62
C ALA A 66 29.89 -6.25 5.74
N LEU A 67 29.91 -5.11 6.44
CA LEU A 67 30.87 -4.87 7.52
C LEU A 67 30.47 -5.64 8.79
N ASN A 68 29.17 -5.72 9.06
CA ASN A 68 28.62 -6.40 10.23
C ASN A 68 28.12 -7.82 9.94
N ALA A 69 28.29 -8.30 8.69
CA ALA A 69 27.82 -9.59 8.20
C ALA A 69 26.36 -9.90 8.58
N CYS A 70 25.48 -8.89 8.49
CA CYS A 70 24.13 -8.98 9.03
C CYS A 70 23.10 -8.35 8.08
N ALA A 71 21.89 -8.93 8.06
CA ALA A 71 20.75 -8.35 7.37
C ALA A 71 20.09 -7.29 8.26
N GLN A 72 19.84 -6.12 7.68
CA GLN A 72 19.20 -5.00 8.35
C GLN A 72 17.97 -4.55 7.57
N LEU A 73 16.95 -4.10 8.28
CA LEU A 73 15.78 -3.47 7.69
C LEU A 73 15.98 -1.95 7.72
N VAL A 74 16.27 -1.37 6.56
CA VAL A 74 16.61 0.06 6.43
C VAL A 74 15.44 0.83 5.85
N GLU A 75 15.05 1.92 6.51
CA GLU A 75 14.05 2.84 5.97
C GLU A 75 14.68 3.85 5.00
N THR A 76 14.19 3.88 3.78
CA THR A 76 14.69 4.71 2.68
C THR A 76 13.57 5.42 1.95
N TRP A 77 13.92 6.36 1.08
CA TRP A 77 13.00 6.90 0.10
C TRP A 77 12.64 5.86 -0.96
N THR A 78 11.36 5.80 -1.29
CA THR A 78 10.81 4.94 -2.34
C THR A 78 11.40 5.37 -3.69
N PRO A 79 11.89 4.44 -4.52
CA PRO A 79 12.40 4.73 -5.86
C PRO A 79 11.36 5.42 -6.77
N LYS A 80 11.83 6.19 -7.77
CA LYS A 80 10.93 6.84 -8.74
C LYS A 80 10.06 5.84 -9.51
N SER A 81 10.62 4.67 -9.87
CA SER A 81 9.91 3.57 -10.52
C SER A 81 8.76 3.05 -9.66
N SER A 82 9.01 2.83 -8.38
CA SER A 82 8.04 2.38 -7.39
C SER A 82 6.88 3.36 -7.20
N ARG A 83 7.17 4.66 -7.11
CA ARG A 83 6.12 5.71 -7.07
C ARG A 83 5.22 5.67 -8.31
N LYS A 84 5.81 5.45 -9.49
CA LYS A 84 5.05 5.30 -10.75
C LYS A 84 4.12 4.07 -10.70
N GLN A 85 4.60 2.95 -10.15
CA GLN A 85 3.78 1.74 -9.97
C GLN A 85 2.64 1.98 -8.97
N ARG A 86 2.93 2.61 -7.82
CA ARG A 86 1.93 2.99 -6.81
C ARG A 86 0.85 3.91 -7.38
N ARG A 87 1.23 4.91 -8.16
CA ARG A 87 0.28 5.79 -8.87
C ARG A 87 -0.67 5.01 -9.77
N GLY A 88 -0.17 3.99 -10.46
CA GLY A 88 -0.98 3.10 -11.30
C GLY A 88 -1.88 2.12 -10.53
N ARG A 89 -1.94 2.19 -9.19
CA ARG A 89 -2.90 1.43 -8.37
C ARG A 89 -4.24 2.15 -8.22
N ALA A 90 -4.24 3.48 -8.23
CA ALA A 90 -5.44 4.27 -8.46
C ALA A 90 -5.68 4.36 -9.98
N GLY A 91 -6.93 4.33 -10.43
CA GLY A 91 -7.25 4.61 -11.84
C GLY A 91 -7.49 3.39 -12.74
N ARG A 92 -7.59 2.17 -12.20
CA ARG A 92 -7.80 0.96 -13.03
C ARG A 92 -9.24 0.79 -13.51
N VAL A 93 -10.22 1.01 -12.63
CA VAL A 93 -11.65 0.73 -12.90
C VAL A 93 -12.47 2.00 -13.08
N GLN A 94 -11.99 3.13 -12.56
CA GLN A 94 -12.57 4.46 -12.68
C GLN A 94 -11.48 5.50 -12.47
N GLU A 95 -11.80 6.79 -12.64
CA GLU A 95 -10.87 7.88 -12.32
C GLU A 95 -10.31 7.73 -10.90
N GLY A 96 -9.00 7.92 -10.76
CA GLY A 96 -8.29 7.69 -9.52
C GLY A 96 -7.38 8.83 -9.12
N GLU A 97 -7.20 9.00 -7.83
CA GLU A 97 -6.42 10.07 -7.23
C GLU A 97 -5.15 9.52 -6.57
N TYR A 98 -4.07 10.30 -6.68
CA TYR A 98 -2.78 9.96 -6.09
C TYR A 98 -2.25 11.13 -5.28
N TYR A 99 -2.12 10.91 -3.98
CA TYR A 99 -1.63 11.87 -3.01
C TYR A 99 -0.22 11.50 -2.57
N ALA A 100 0.77 12.29 -2.98
CA ALA A 100 2.14 12.18 -2.49
C ALA A 100 2.31 13.03 -1.23
N LEU A 101 2.74 12.42 -0.12
CA LEU A 101 3.04 13.12 1.14
C LEU A 101 4.48 13.64 1.18
N TYR A 102 5.01 14.04 0.03
CA TYR A 102 6.38 14.51 -0.15
C TYR A 102 6.43 15.54 -1.28
N SER A 103 7.43 16.43 -1.26
CA SER A 103 7.61 17.46 -2.29
C SER A 103 7.96 16.84 -3.66
N ARG A 104 7.70 17.61 -4.73
CA ARG A 104 8.09 17.22 -6.10
C ARG A 104 9.59 17.06 -6.26
#